data_AF-A0A497JVG2-F1
#
_entry.id   AF-A0A497JVG2-F1
#
_cell.length_a   1.000
_cell.length_b   1.000
_cell.length_c   1.000
_cell.angle_alpha   90.00
_cell.angle_beta   90.00
_cell.angle_gamma   90.00
#
_symmetry.space_group_name_H-M   'P 1'
#
loop_
_entity.id
_entity.type
_entity.pdbx_description
1 polymer ?
#
loop_
_entity_poly.entity_id
_entity_poly.type
_entity_poly.pdbx_seq_one_letter_code
_entity_poly.pdbx_strand_id
1 'polypeptide(L)'
;MSDLNRRILDTIVEETVSLLIRKNRDYGDSYFNLRREFGPVAFVVRLADKCERLKCLLKNEPQVKEEREEDTIKDIIGYCLLELYFRKTHGGKNGENKQS
;
A
#
# COMPACT_ATOMS: atom_id res chain seq x y z
N MET A 1 27.97 -3.93 -9.71
CA MET A 1 26.52 -3.94 -9.43
C MET A 1 26.42 -4.19 -7.94
N SER A 2 25.89 -3.25 -7.15
CA SER A 2 25.78 -3.47 -5.71
C SER A 2 24.88 -4.67 -5.46
N ASP A 3 25.38 -5.68 -4.75
CA ASP A 3 24.56 -6.80 -4.33
C ASP A 3 23.36 -6.29 -3.54
N LEU A 4 22.19 -6.78 -3.91
CA LEU A 4 20.94 -6.47 -3.22
C LEU A 4 21.00 -7.08 -1.83
N ASN A 5 21.11 -6.25 -0.80
CA ASN A 5 21.21 -6.73 0.57
C ASN A 5 19.84 -7.19 1.08
N ARG A 6 19.61 -8.50 1.07
CA ARG A 6 18.38 -9.11 1.57
C ARG A 6 18.00 -8.67 2.99
N ARG A 7 18.97 -8.52 3.89
CA ARG A 7 18.68 -8.12 5.29
C ARG A 7 18.06 -6.72 5.34
N ILE A 8 18.55 -5.80 4.52
CA ILE A 8 18.00 -4.44 4.43
C ILE A 8 16.56 -4.48 3.90
N LEU A 9 16.31 -5.29 2.86
CA LEU A 9 14.96 -5.45 2.32
C LEU A 9 13.97 -6.04 3.33
N ASP A 10 14.39 -7.08 4.06
CA ASP A 10 13.57 -7.71 5.08
C ASP A 10 13.19 -6.69 6.17
N THR A 11 14.16 -5.86 6.63
CA THR A 11 13.88 -4.76 7.57
C THR A 11 12.87 -3.75 7.03
N ILE A 12 13.04 -3.29 5.77
CA ILE A 12 12.10 -2.34 5.15
C ILE A 12 10.68 -2.92 5.10
N VAL A 13 10.55 -4.19 4.74
CA VAL A 13 9.24 -4.88 4.69
C VAL A 13 8.63 -4.98 6.09
N GLU A 14 9.40 -5.41 7.09
CA GLU A 14 8.93 -5.53 8.48
C GLU A 14 8.46 -4.19 9.06
N GLU A 15 9.22 -3.11 8.83
CA GLU A 15 8.84 -1.76 9.23
C GLU A 15 7.55 -1.31 8.53
N THR A 16 7.45 -1.54 7.22
CA THR A 16 6.29 -1.14 6.43
C THR A 16 5.04 -1.88 6.88
N VAL A 17 5.14 -3.20 7.12
CA VAL A 17 4.03 -4.01 7.64
C VAL A 17 3.62 -3.55 9.03
N SER A 18 4.57 -3.26 9.91
CA SER A 18 4.29 -2.77 11.26
C SER A 18 3.55 -1.43 11.24
N LEU A 19 4.01 -0.50 10.39
CA LEU A 19 3.35 0.79 10.16
C LEU A 19 1.95 0.62 9.56
N LEU A 20 1.80 -0.32 8.62
CA LEU A 20 0.51 -0.62 8.01
C LEU A 20 -0.50 -1.16 9.03
N ILE A 21 -0.10 -2.12 9.87
CA ILE A 21 -0.95 -2.69 10.93
C ILE A 21 -1.35 -1.61 11.93
N ARG A 22 -0.40 -0.73 12.32
CA ARG A 22 -0.69 0.41 13.21
C ARG A 22 -1.73 1.33 12.60
N LYS A 23 -1.53 1.76 11.35
CA LYS A 23 -2.49 2.63 10.63
C LYS A 23 -3.85 1.96 10.48
N ASN A 24 -3.92 0.67 10.15
CA ASN A 24 -5.21 -0.03 10.05
C ASN A 24 -5.92 -0.12 11.41
N ARG A 25 -5.18 -0.21 12.53
CA ARG A 25 -5.77 -0.11 13.87
C ARG A 25 -6.32 1.28 14.16
N ASP A 26 -5.59 2.34 13.76
CA ASP A 26 -5.96 3.73 14.02
C ASP A 26 -7.15 4.21 13.16
N TYR A 27 -7.19 3.79 11.89
CA TYR A 27 -8.20 4.22 10.90
C TYR A 27 -9.29 3.17 10.61
N GLY A 28 -9.19 1.99 11.24
CA GLY A 28 -10.08 0.85 11.00
C GLY A 28 -10.02 0.31 9.57
N ASP A 29 -11.07 -0.40 9.16
CA ASP A 29 -11.20 -1.01 7.83
C ASP A 29 -11.51 0.00 6.70
N SER A 30 -11.07 1.25 6.81
CA SER A 30 -11.40 2.34 5.88
C SER A 30 -11.09 1.99 4.43
N TYR A 31 -9.90 1.44 4.16
CA TYR A 31 -9.54 0.99 2.81
C TYR A 31 -10.46 -0.13 2.31
N PHE A 32 -10.73 -1.14 3.15
CA PHE A 32 -11.54 -2.28 2.76
C PHE A 32 -13.01 -1.90 2.52
N ASN A 33 -13.54 -0.96 3.29
CA ASN A 33 -14.87 -0.38 3.07
C ASN A 33 -14.95 0.28 1.69
N LEU A 34 -14.01 1.19 1.38
CA LEU A 34 -13.94 1.85 0.08
C LEU A 34 -13.76 0.84 -1.07
N ARG A 35 -12.94 -0.18 -0.85
CA ARG A 35 -12.67 -1.22 -1.86
C ARG A 35 -13.88 -2.12 -2.13
N ARG A 36 -14.74 -2.34 -1.14
CA ARG A 36 -16.03 -3.04 -1.30
C ARG A 36 -17.06 -2.17 -2.01
N GLU A 37 -17.12 -0.89 -1.67
CA GLU A 37 -18.09 0.06 -2.22
C GLU A 37 -17.80 0.42 -3.68
N PHE A 38 -16.56 0.80 -3.99
CA PHE A 38 -16.18 1.30 -5.31
C PHE A 38 -15.44 0.25 -6.16
N GLY A 39 -15.15 -0.93 -5.62
CA GLY A 39 -14.41 -1.94 -6.36
C GLY A 39 -12.94 -1.56 -6.64
N PRO A 40 -12.29 -2.15 -7.65
CA PRO A 40 -10.86 -1.97 -7.92
C PRO A 40 -10.42 -0.52 -8.17
N VAL A 41 -11.31 0.39 -8.59
CA VAL A 41 -10.94 1.79 -8.81
C VAL A 41 -10.55 2.50 -7.51
N ALA A 42 -11.09 2.07 -6.35
CA ALA A 42 -10.68 2.59 -5.05
C ALA A 42 -9.17 2.45 -4.82
N PHE A 43 -8.60 1.30 -5.22
CA PHE A 43 -7.17 1.05 -5.13
C PHE A 43 -6.39 2.02 -6.02
N VAL A 44 -6.79 2.14 -7.29
CA VAL A 44 -6.10 3.00 -8.28
C VAL A 44 -6.08 4.46 -7.81
N VAL A 45 -7.22 4.98 -7.35
CA VAL A 45 -7.32 6.36 -6.85
C VAL A 45 -6.43 6.57 -5.63
N ARG A 46 -6.48 5.68 -4.63
CA ARG A 46 -5.65 5.81 -3.43
C ARG A 46 -4.15 5.72 -3.72
N LEU A 47 -3.75 4.87 -4.67
CA LEU A 47 -2.37 4.77 -5.11
C LEU A 47 -1.94 6.04 -5.84
N ALA A 48 -2.80 6.57 -6.73
CA ALA A 48 -2.54 7.81 -7.46
C ALA A 48 -2.35 9.01 -6.51
N ASP A 49 -3.18 9.14 -5.46
CA ASP A 49 -3.04 10.18 -4.44
C ASP A 49 -1.66 10.16 -3.78
N LYS A 50 -1.13 8.96 -3.48
CA LYS A 50 0.19 8.79 -2.85
C LYS A 50 1.32 9.08 -3.82
N CYS A 51 1.20 8.64 -5.06
CA CYS A 51 2.15 9.00 -6.10
C CYS A 51 2.20 10.52 -6.31
N GLU A 52 1.07 11.20 -6.27
CA GLU A 52 1.05 12.66 -6.46
C GLU A 52 1.63 13.41 -5.27
N ARG A 53 1.36 12.94 -4.04
CA ARG A 53 2.05 13.43 -2.85
C ARG A 53 3.57 13.28 -2.99
N LEU A 54 4.06 12.12 -3.46
CA LEU A 54 5.49 11.89 -3.65
C LEU A 54 6.09 12.87 -4.68
N LYS A 55 5.41 13.09 -5.82
CA LYS A 55 5.85 14.09 -6.81
C LYS A 55 5.92 15.49 -6.22
N CYS A 56 4.93 15.87 -5.41
CA CYS A 56 4.93 17.16 -4.72
C CYS A 56 6.11 17.27 -3.75
N LEU A 57 6.39 16.23 -2.96
CA LEU A 57 7.53 16.23 -2.05
C LEU A 57 8.83 16.44 -2.82
N LEU A 58 9.09 15.65 -3.86
CA LEU A 58 10.31 15.73 -4.68
C LEU A 58 10.57 17.10 -5.34
N LYS A 59 9.54 17.94 -5.51
CA LYS A 59 9.65 19.27 -6.14
C LYS A 59 9.96 20.42 -5.18
N ASN A 60 9.85 20.23 -3.86
CA ASN A 60 9.97 21.32 -2.87
C ASN A 60 11.38 21.39 -2.20
N GLU A 61 11.64 22.27 -1.22
CA GLU A 61 12.94 22.41 -0.51
C GLU A 61 13.17 21.47 0.73
N PRO A 62 14.42 21.29 1.24
CA PRO A 62 14.93 20.08 1.96
C PRO A 62 14.54 19.82 3.41
N GLN A 63 14.31 20.82 4.26
CA GLN A 63 14.53 20.65 5.72
C GLN A 63 13.64 19.62 6.45
N VAL A 64 12.57 19.09 5.84
CA VAL A 64 11.72 18.02 6.41
C VAL A 64 11.32 17.00 5.33
N LYS A 65 12.14 16.81 4.28
CA LYS A 65 11.75 16.03 3.09
C LYS A 65 11.91 14.53 3.23
N GLU A 66 13.09 14.10 3.66
CA GLU A 66 13.50 12.70 3.51
C GLU A 66 12.57 11.76 4.29
N GLU A 67 12.27 12.09 5.55
CA GLU A 67 11.31 11.33 6.37
C GLU A 67 9.90 11.28 5.72
N ARG A 68 9.44 12.40 5.14
CA ARG A 68 8.12 12.48 4.51
C ARG A 68 8.06 11.72 3.18
N GLU A 69 9.17 11.68 2.45
CA GLU A 69 9.31 10.94 1.21
C GLU A 69 9.33 9.44 1.50
N GLU A 70 10.15 8.99 2.45
CA GLU A 70 10.20 7.59 2.90
C GLU A 70 8.83 7.12 3.43
N ASP A 71 8.16 7.92 4.26
CA ASP A 71 6.81 7.62 4.74
C ASP A 71 5.80 7.49 3.59
N THR A 72 5.93 8.34 2.56
CA THR A 72 5.04 8.28 1.40
C THR A 72 5.32 7.05 0.54
N ILE A 73 6.58 6.63 0.43
CA ILE A 73 6.97 5.37 -0.24
C ILE A 73 6.44 4.16 0.54
N LYS A 74 6.58 4.17 1.88
CA LYS A 74 6.01 3.14 2.77
C LYS A 74 4.49 3.07 2.64
N ASP A 75 3.81 4.21 2.47
CA ASP A 75 2.37 4.24 2.19
C ASP A 75 2.02 3.59 0.86
N ILE A 76 2.78 3.86 -0.21
CA ILE A 76 2.58 3.22 -1.52
C ILE A 76 2.69 1.70 -1.41
N ILE A 77 3.73 1.21 -0.74
CA ILE A 77 3.91 -0.23 -0.46
C ILE A 77 2.73 -0.75 0.37
N GLY A 78 2.32 -0.01 1.40
CA GLY A 78 1.19 -0.37 2.26
C GLY A 78 -0.13 -0.54 1.51
N TYR A 79 -0.49 0.39 0.61
CA TYR A 79 -1.70 0.28 -0.21
C TYR A 79 -1.63 -0.92 -1.18
N CYS A 80 -0.46 -1.20 -1.76
CA CYS A 80 -0.26 -2.40 -2.56
C CYS A 80 -0.46 -3.68 -1.74
N LEU A 81 0.08 -3.74 -0.52
CA LEU A 81 -0.09 -4.87 0.40
C LEU A 81 -1.56 -5.06 0.79
N LEU A 82 -2.30 -3.97 1.09
CA LEU A 82 -3.72 -4.03 1.42
C LEU A 82 -4.56 -4.58 0.27
N GLU A 83 -4.29 -4.17 -0.98
CA GLU A 83 -5.02 -4.71 -2.14
C GLU A 83 -4.73 -6.20 -2.34
N LEU A 84 -3.47 -6.62 -2.21
CA LEU A 84 -3.12 -8.05 -2.29
C LEU A 84 -3.75 -8.86 -1.16
N TYR A 85 -3.77 -8.32 0.06
CA TYR A 85 -4.45 -8.92 1.20
C TYR A 85 -5.95 -9.06 0.94
N PHE A 86 -6.62 -8.00 0.46
CA PHE A 86 -8.03 -8.03 0.11
C PHE A 86 -8.32 -9.11 -0.93
N ARG A 87 -7.53 -9.17 -2.02
CA ARG A 87 -7.67 -10.20 -3.05
C ARG A 87 -7.44 -11.61 -2.53
N LYS A 88 -6.47 -11.82 -1.63
CA LYS A 88 -6.21 -13.14 -1.04
C LYS A 88 -7.30 -13.60 -0.09
N THR A 89 -7.91 -12.67 0.65
CA THR A 89 -8.93 -12.99 1.65
C THR A 89 -10.35 -13.03 1.09
N HIS A 90 -10.61 -12.33 -0.02
CA HIS A 90 -11.93 -12.22 -0.64
C HIS A 90 -12.01 -12.78 -2.08
N GLY A 91 -10.89 -13.21 -2.66
CA GLY A 91 -10.80 -13.79 -4.00
C GLY A 91 -10.96 -15.32 -4.06
N GLY A 92 -11.31 -15.97 -2.94
CA GLY A 92 -11.64 -17.39 -2.91
C GLY A 92 -13.14 -17.62 -3.18
N LYS A 93 -13.44 -18.21 -4.35
CA LYS A 93 -14.77 -18.54 -4.93
C LYS A 93 -15.35 -17.50 -5.90
N ASN A 94 -14.79 -17.48 -7.11
CA ASN A 94 -15.57 -17.29 -8.34
C ASN A 94 -14.84 -18.03 -9.46
N GLY A 95 -15.12 -19.32 -9.60
CA GLY A 95 -14.42 -20.16 -10.57
C GLY A 95 -14.89 -21.61 -10.73
N GLU A 96 -15.97 -22.06 -10.07
CA GLU A 96 -16.58 -23.37 -10.36
C GLU A 96 -18.11 -23.28 -10.23
N ASN A 97 -18.77 -22.88 -11.33
CA ASN A 97 -19.97 -23.52 -11.89
C ASN A 97 -20.54 -22.66 -13.02
N LYS A 98 -19.91 -22.78 -14.18
CA LYS A 98 -20.62 -22.82 -15.46
C LYS A 98 -20.15 -24.07 -16.18
N GLN A 99 -20.84 -25.19 -15.95
CA GLN A 99 -21.11 -26.24 -16.96
C GLN A 99 -21.85 -27.43 -16.36
N SER A 100 -23.16 -27.44 -16.59
CA SER A 100 -23.96 -28.53 -17.22
C SER A 100 -25.40 -28.42 -16.77
#